data_AF-A0A9P9ASH1-F1
#
_entry.id   AF-A0A9P9ASH1-F1
#
_cell.length_a   1.000
_cell.length_b   1.000
_cell.length_c   1.000
_cell.angle_alpha   90.00
_cell.angle_beta   90.00
_cell.angle_gamma   90.00
#
_symmetry.space_group_name_H-M   'P 1'
#
loop_
_entity.id
_entity.type
_entity.pdbx_description
1 polymer ?
#
loop_
_entity_poly.entity_id
_entity_poly.type
_entity_poly.pdbx_seq_one_letter_code
_entity_poly.pdbx_strand_id
1 'polypeptide(L)'
;MAFIRPYEKRDFEATAHICRATLPPSLASSSAAHTMAPYLWTHQYTHLSPSTCFVLDDGSGTAVGYCIGCPDTTSFAAAYPSYVSAVLDASSEVQQLRAEQADPLAPAAEAEPWTKEDGSVNGACLVQLAHDPLRLLAVEAAVAARFPATLHIDLLEGWQGKGWGGKLLERTVRALGDEQKKDAGGGVWIGVAADNAKVVPFYERMGFRLWEEEDDESHQQPHQQDEQDYDKDKDKPQGEKSETEPGAEGGNAKRGGSIVMVREFLGGAALRPGKLGDEE
;
A
#
# COMPACT_ATOMS: atom_id res chain seq x y z
N MET A 1 -2.69 32.55 1.68
CA MET A 1 -1.45 31.88 1.27
C MET A 1 -1.61 30.40 1.54
N ALA A 2 -1.00 29.54 0.73
CA ALA A 2 -1.13 28.10 0.90
C ALA A 2 -0.42 27.58 2.15
N PHE A 3 -0.97 26.55 2.78
CA PHE A 3 -0.46 25.95 4.00
C PHE A 3 -0.91 24.49 4.14
N ILE A 4 -0.17 23.71 4.95
CA ILE A 4 -0.54 22.32 5.23
C ILE A 4 -1.37 22.28 6.50
N ARG A 5 -2.48 21.54 6.49
CA ARG A 5 -3.34 21.29 7.65
C ARG A 5 -3.78 19.83 7.73
N PRO A 6 -4.21 19.35 8.91
CA PRO A 6 -4.87 18.05 9.01
C PRO A 6 -6.06 17.97 8.05
N TYR A 7 -6.32 16.76 7.56
CA TYR A 7 -7.52 16.44 6.82
C TYR A 7 -8.76 16.70 7.70
N GLU A 8 -9.81 17.25 7.09
CA GLU A 8 -11.13 17.39 7.69
C GLU A 8 -12.17 16.73 6.78
N LYS A 9 -13.33 16.32 7.34
CA LYS A 9 -14.41 15.68 6.56
C LYS A 9 -14.88 16.50 5.36
N ARG A 10 -14.75 17.84 5.41
CA ARG A 10 -15.07 18.72 4.28
C ARG A 10 -14.16 18.51 3.06
N ASP A 11 -12.99 17.92 3.25
CA ASP A 11 -12.01 17.66 2.18
C ASP A 11 -12.28 16.35 1.43
N PHE A 12 -13.31 15.58 1.81
CA PHE A 12 -13.63 14.28 1.20
C PHE A 12 -13.67 14.37 -0.33
N GLU A 13 -14.50 15.26 -0.89
CA GLU A 13 -14.61 15.44 -2.34
C GLU A 13 -13.33 16.02 -2.98
N ALA A 14 -12.64 16.93 -2.28
CA ALA A 14 -11.42 17.53 -2.81
C ALA A 14 -10.29 16.49 -2.93
N THR A 15 -10.13 15.61 -1.93
CA THR A 15 -9.17 14.50 -1.98
C THR A 15 -9.53 13.48 -3.05
N ALA A 16 -10.82 13.20 -3.25
CA ALA A 16 -11.28 12.36 -4.36
C ALA A 16 -10.92 12.96 -5.73
N HIS A 17 -11.16 14.26 -5.90
CA HIS A 17 -10.79 14.99 -7.11
C HIS A 17 -9.28 14.95 -7.37
N ILE A 18 -8.46 15.20 -6.34
CA ILE A 18 -7.00 15.13 -6.45
C ILE A 18 -6.57 13.74 -6.92
N CYS A 19 -7.05 12.67 -6.27
CA CYS A 19 -6.70 11.29 -6.62
C CYS A 19 -7.04 10.95 -8.09
N ARG A 20 -8.22 11.35 -8.54
CA ARG A 20 -8.67 11.17 -9.94
C ARG A 20 -7.79 11.95 -10.92
N ALA A 21 -7.44 13.18 -10.59
CA ALA A 21 -6.65 14.06 -11.45
C ALA A 21 -5.18 13.63 -11.56
N THR A 22 -4.68 12.81 -10.63
CA THR A 22 -3.29 12.32 -10.59
C THR A 22 -3.14 10.86 -10.98
N LEU A 23 -4.19 10.23 -11.51
CA LEU A 23 -4.11 8.86 -12.02
C LEU A 23 -2.98 8.70 -13.05
N PRO A 24 -2.25 7.57 -13.02
CA PRO A 24 -1.22 7.30 -14.01
C PRO A 24 -1.86 7.17 -15.40
N PRO A 25 -1.09 7.41 -16.50
CA PRO A 25 -1.60 7.30 -17.86
C PRO A 25 -2.26 5.96 -18.18
N SER A 26 -1.78 4.87 -17.56
CA SER A 26 -2.35 3.52 -17.67
C SER A 26 -3.78 3.38 -17.13
N LEU A 27 -4.22 4.29 -16.26
CA LEU A 27 -5.55 4.30 -15.63
C LEU A 27 -6.41 5.50 -16.02
N ALA A 28 -5.79 6.62 -16.42
CA ALA A 28 -6.47 7.90 -16.61
C ALA A 28 -7.60 7.89 -17.66
N SER A 29 -7.53 7.00 -18.66
CA SER A 29 -8.58 6.85 -19.69
C SER A 29 -9.72 5.92 -19.28
N SER A 30 -9.59 5.17 -18.18
CA SER A 30 -10.60 4.21 -17.72
C SER A 30 -11.63 4.88 -16.82
N SER A 31 -12.90 4.88 -17.25
CA SER A 31 -14.02 5.38 -16.44
C SER A 31 -14.19 4.58 -15.14
N ALA A 32 -13.99 3.26 -15.19
CA ALA A 32 -14.04 2.41 -13.99
C ALA A 32 -12.90 2.76 -13.02
N ALA A 33 -11.67 2.96 -13.53
CA ALA A 33 -10.54 3.38 -12.70
C ALA A 33 -10.77 4.77 -12.09
N HIS A 34 -11.24 5.73 -12.88
CA HIS A 34 -11.57 7.07 -12.40
C HIS A 34 -12.65 7.04 -11.30
N THR A 35 -13.65 6.17 -11.44
CA THR A 35 -14.70 5.99 -10.42
C THR A 35 -14.12 5.41 -9.12
N MET A 36 -13.36 4.33 -9.23
CA MET A 36 -12.87 3.55 -8.08
C MET A 36 -11.62 4.12 -7.41
N ALA A 37 -10.85 4.96 -8.09
CA ALA A 37 -9.56 5.47 -7.62
C ALA A 37 -9.57 5.96 -6.17
N PRO A 38 -10.46 6.89 -5.77
CA PRO A 38 -10.44 7.39 -4.39
C PRO A 38 -10.89 6.34 -3.37
N TYR A 39 -11.68 5.34 -3.78
CA TYR A 39 -12.09 4.23 -2.91
C TYR A 39 -10.98 3.19 -2.70
N LEU A 40 -10.01 3.13 -3.61
CA LEU A 40 -8.83 2.28 -3.49
C LEU A 40 -7.71 3.01 -2.74
N TRP A 41 -7.40 4.24 -3.13
CA TRP A 41 -6.14 4.90 -2.76
C TRP A 41 -6.29 6.13 -1.86
N THR A 42 -7.52 6.52 -1.48
CA THR A 42 -7.75 7.73 -0.66
C THR A 42 -8.64 7.52 0.56
N HIS A 43 -9.91 7.17 0.36
CA HIS A 43 -10.95 7.33 1.38
C HIS A 43 -10.78 6.41 2.58
N GLN A 44 -10.22 5.22 2.38
CA GLN A 44 -9.93 4.31 3.47
C GLN A 44 -8.97 4.94 4.50
N TYR A 45 -8.01 5.79 4.08
CA TYR A 45 -7.02 6.38 4.98
C TYR A 45 -7.68 7.51 5.76
N THR A 46 -8.40 8.37 5.03
CA THR A 46 -9.14 9.49 5.63
C THR A 46 -10.26 9.04 6.57
N HIS A 47 -10.75 7.81 6.43
CA HIS A 47 -11.76 7.24 7.30
C HIS A 47 -11.15 6.49 8.51
N LEU A 48 -10.20 5.59 8.27
CA LEU A 48 -9.66 4.68 9.29
C LEU A 48 -8.46 5.26 10.05
N SER A 49 -7.73 6.20 9.43
CA SER A 49 -6.51 6.80 9.98
C SER A 49 -6.47 8.32 9.75
N PRO A 50 -7.52 9.10 10.09
CA PRO A 50 -7.60 10.52 9.76
C PRO A 50 -6.51 11.37 10.43
N SER A 51 -5.98 10.95 11.59
CA SER A 51 -4.94 11.66 12.32
C SER A 51 -3.57 11.66 11.63
N THR A 52 -3.34 10.71 10.73
CA THR A 52 -2.15 10.61 9.86
C THR A 52 -2.41 11.15 8.46
N CYS A 53 -3.49 11.90 8.24
CA CYS A 53 -3.88 12.46 6.95
C CYS A 53 -3.76 13.99 6.93
N PHE A 54 -3.05 14.53 5.94
CA PHE A 54 -2.84 15.97 5.77
C PHE A 54 -3.16 16.42 4.35
N VAL A 55 -3.65 17.65 4.23
CA VAL A 55 -3.93 18.32 2.96
C VAL A 55 -3.10 19.60 2.81
N LEU A 56 -2.76 19.93 1.58
CA LEU A 56 -2.30 21.26 1.20
C LEU A 56 -3.52 22.10 0.87
N ASP A 57 -3.77 23.14 1.66
CA ASP A 57 -4.79 24.15 1.42
C ASP A 57 -4.20 25.27 0.54
N ASP A 58 -4.93 25.75 -0.46
CA ASP A 58 -4.49 26.84 -1.32
C ASP A 58 -4.51 28.23 -0.64
N GLY A 59 -5.07 28.31 0.57
CA GLY A 59 -5.27 29.53 1.33
C GLY A 59 -6.69 30.09 1.25
N SER A 60 -7.58 29.45 0.48
CA SER A 60 -9.01 29.75 0.40
C SER A 60 -9.89 28.73 1.14
N GLY A 61 -9.30 27.67 1.69
CA GLY A 61 -10.02 26.55 2.29
C GLY A 61 -10.05 25.29 1.43
N THR A 62 -9.54 25.35 0.18
CA THR A 62 -9.62 24.26 -0.79
C THR A 62 -8.37 23.39 -0.72
N ALA A 63 -8.56 22.07 -0.55
CA ALA A 63 -7.46 21.12 -0.65
C ALA A 63 -7.03 20.93 -2.12
N VAL A 64 -5.74 21.06 -2.38
CA VAL A 64 -5.13 20.98 -3.73
C VAL A 64 -3.98 19.97 -3.82
N GLY A 65 -3.74 19.26 -2.72
CA GLY A 65 -2.87 18.11 -2.61
C GLY A 65 -3.07 17.43 -1.25
N TYR A 66 -2.63 16.20 -1.12
CA TYR A 66 -2.68 15.46 0.14
C TYR A 66 -1.44 14.60 0.34
N CYS A 67 -1.18 14.24 1.59
CA CYS A 67 -0.42 13.06 1.94
C CYS A 67 -1.16 12.36 3.10
N ILE A 68 -1.50 11.10 2.88
CA ILE A 68 -2.43 10.31 3.70
C ILE A 68 -1.86 8.91 3.85
N GLY A 69 -2.10 8.26 4.96
CA GLY A 69 -1.54 6.94 5.20
C GLY A 69 -2.04 6.32 6.49
N CYS A 70 -1.51 5.15 6.83
CA CYS A 70 -1.78 4.47 8.10
C CYS A 70 -0.49 3.98 8.75
N PRO A 71 -0.39 3.98 10.08
CA PRO A 71 0.84 3.63 10.80
C PRO A 71 1.12 2.11 10.83
N ASP A 72 0.11 1.29 10.55
CA ASP A 72 0.17 -0.17 10.62
C ASP A 72 -0.89 -0.81 9.71
N THR A 73 -0.47 -1.42 8.60
CA THR A 73 -1.36 -2.03 7.60
C THR A 73 -2.16 -3.20 8.16
N THR A 74 -1.64 -3.91 9.17
CA THR A 74 -2.34 -5.04 9.82
C THR A 74 -3.57 -4.56 10.59
N SER A 75 -3.39 -3.58 11.48
CA SER A 75 -4.46 -2.95 12.27
C SER A 75 -5.44 -2.21 11.36
N PHE A 76 -4.92 -1.59 10.29
CA PHE A 76 -5.73 -0.96 9.25
C PHE A 76 -6.65 -1.97 8.53
N ALA A 77 -6.12 -3.12 8.11
CA ALA A 77 -6.91 -4.19 7.49
C ALA A 77 -7.95 -4.77 8.47
N ALA A 78 -7.61 -4.90 9.75
CA ALA A 78 -8.55 -5.34 10.77
C ALA A 78 -9.72 -4.37 10.98
N ALA A 79 -9.48 -3.06 10.84
CA ALA A 79 -10.51 -2.02 10.95
C ALA A 79 -11.33 -1.81 9.66
N TYR A 80 -10.88 -2.36 8.54
CA TYR A 80 -11.44 -2.12 7.21
C TYR A 80 -12.96 -2.37 7.05
N PRO A 81 -13.60 -3.34 7.75
CA PRO A 81 -15.05 -3.53 7.63
C PRO A 81 -15.90 -2.28 7.94
N SER A 82 -15.43 -1.37 8.82
CA SER A 82 -16.15 -0.12 9.08
C SER A 82 -16.11 0.84 7.89
N TYR A 83 -14.97 0.91 7.19
CA TYR A 83 -14.83 1.67 5.94
C TYR A 83 -15.73 1.11 4.84
N VAL A 84 -15.75 -0.22 4.68
CA VAL A 84 -16.59 -0.89 3.69
C VAL A 84 -18.05 -0.50 3.89
N SER A 85 -18.57 -0.64 5.11
CA SER A 85 -19.97 -0.31 5.40
C SER A 85 -20.28 1.19 5.35
N ALA A 86 -19.41 2.06 5.86
CA ALA A 86 -19.72 3.48 6.03
C ALA A 86 -19.43 4.34 4.80
N VAL A 87 -18.52 3.91 3.92
CA VAL A 87 -18.05 4.71 2.79
C VAL A 87 -18.19 3.97 1.47
N LEU A 88 -17.63 2.76 1.36
CA LEU A 88 -17.55 2.04 0.09
C LEU A 88 -18.93 1.59 -0.40
N ASP A 89 -19.65 0.80 0.40
CA ASP A 89 -20.98 0.29 0.05
C ASP A 89 -22.06 1.38 0.10
N ALA A 90 -21.80 2.49 0.81
CA ALA A 90 -22.71 3.63 0.88
C ALA A 90 -22.66 4.54 -0.36
N SER A 91 -21.63 4.40 -1.20
CA SER A 91 -21.44 5.26 -2.39
C SER A 91 -22.35 4.85 -3.55
N SER A 92 -23.13 5.81 -4.06
CA SER A 92 -23.95 5.60 -5.26
C SER A 92 -23.12 5.34 -6.51
N GLU A 93 -21.94 5.94 -6.64
CA GLU A 93 -21.04 5.71 -7.79
C GLU A 93 -20.52 4.26 -7.79
N VAL A 94 -20.16 3.74 -6.61
CA VAL A 94 -19.69 2.36 -6.45
C VAL A 94 -20.82 1.36 -6.67
N GLN A 95 -22.01 1.65 -6.12
CA GLN A 95 -23.21 0.83 -6.33
C GLN A 95 -23.57 0.73 -7.81
N GLN A 96 -23.53 1.85 -8.54
CA GLN A 96 -23.80 1.86 -9.97
C GLN A 96 -22.76 1.04 -10.74
N LEU A 97 -21.47 1.27 -10.51
CA LEU A 97 -20.41 0.51 -11.20
C LEU A 97 -20.52 -0.99 -10.91
N ARG A 98 -20.82 -1.37 -9.66
CA ARG A 98 -21.05 -2.76 -9.26
C ARG A 98 -22.23 -3.37 -10.03
N ALA A 99 -23.35 -2.66 -10.16
CA ALA A 99 -24.52 -3.14 -10.89
C ALA A 99 -24.27 -3.33 -12.40
N GLU A 100 -23.29 -2.62 -12.96
CA GLU A 100 -22.86 -2.77 -14.36
C GLU A 100 -21.94 -3.99 -14.59
N GLN A 101 -21.44 -4.65 -13.53
CA GLN A 101 -20.60 -5.84 -13.66
C GLN A 101 -21.45 -7.12 -13.78
N ALA A 102 -20.98 -8.08 -14.58
CA ALA A 102 -21.72 -9.29 -14.96
C ALA A 102 -22.07 -10.21 -13.77
N ASP A 103 -21.29 -10.15 -12.69
CA ASP A 103 -21.64 -10.78 -11.40
C ASP A 103 -21.10 -9.96 -10.21
N PRO A 104 -21.93 -9.14 -9.55
CA PRO A 104 -21.50 -8.28 -8.45
C PRO A 104 -21.21 -9.01 -7.13
N LEU A 105 -21.51 -10.31 -7.04
CA LEU A 105 -21.37 -11.13 -5.83
C LEU A 105 -20.75 -12.52 -6.11
N ALA A 106 -20.14 -12.73 -7.28
CA ALA A 106 -19.41 -13.96 -7.59
C ALA A 106 -18.49 -14.29 -6.40
N PRO A 107 -18.58 -15.52 -5.83
CA PRO A 107 -17.75 -15.87 -4.70
C PRO A 107 -16.27 -15.67 -5.07
N ALA A 108 -15.49 -15.13 -4.12
CA ALA A 108 -14.09 -14.73 -4.26
C ALA A 108 -13.11 -15.83 -4.72
N ALA A 109 -13.60 -17.00 -5.14
CA ALA A 109 -12.81 -18.15 -5.54
C ALA A 109 -11.92 -17.85 -6.76
N GLU A 110 -12.33 -16.96 -7.66
CA GLU A 110 -11.50 -16.55 -8.79
C GLU A 110 -11.35 -15.02 -8.84
N ALA A 111 -10.10 -14.57 -8.67
CA ALA A 111 -9.72 -13.18 -8.79
C ALA A 111 -9.89 -12.72 -10.24
N GLU A 112 -10.68 -11.66 -10.45
CA GLU A 112 -10.80 -11.02 -11.75
C GLU A 112 -9.44 -10.47 -12.21
N PRO A 113 -9.06 -10.65 -13.49
CA PRO A 113 -7.80 -10.14 -14.00
C PRO A 113 -7.81 -8.60 -14.03
N TRP A 114 -6.64 -7.98 -13.87
CA TRP A 114 -6.48 -6.52 -13.86
C TRP A 114 -6.99 -5.86 -15.15
N THR A 115 -6.76 -6.51 -16.30
CA THR A 115 -7.24 -6.09 -17.61
C THR A 115 -8.19 -7.13 -18.20
N LYS A 116 -9.18 -6.67 -18.96
CA LYS A 116 -10.02 -7.53 -19.79
C LYS A 116 -9.22 -8.01 -21.02
N GLU A 117 -9.81 -8.93 -21.78
CA GLU A 117 -9.22 -9.45 -23.02
C GLU A 117 -8.92 -8.36 -24.07
N ASP A 118 -9.70 -7.27 -24.07
CA ASP A 118 -9.51 -6.11 -24.95
C ASP A 118 -8.42 -5.12 -24.46
N GLY A 119 -7.74 -5.43 -23.35
CA GLY A 119 -6.71 -4.60 -22.74
C GLY A 119 -7.24 -3.45 -21.88
N SER A 120 -8.56 -3.25 -21.78
CA SER A 120 -9.14 -2.24 -20.90
C SER A 120 -9.07 -2.67 -19.43
N VAL A 121 -9.05 -1.70 -18.51
CA VAL A 121 -9.07 -1.97 -17.06
C VAL A 121 -10.37 -2.69 -16.67
N ASN A 122 -10.24 -3.76 -15.90
CA ASN A 122 -11.39 -4.53 -15.46
C ASN A 122 -12.04 -3.91 -14.21
N GLY A 123 -13.24 -3.33 -14.38
CA GLY A 123 -14.00 -2.74 -13.27
C GLY A 123 -14.35 -3.73 -12.16
N ALA A 124 -14.65 -4.99 -12.50
CA ALA A 124 -14.92 -6.03 -11.51
C ALA A 124 -13.69 -6.32 -10.63
N CYS A 125 -12.49 -6.33 -11.22
CA CYS A 125 -11.22 -6.45 -10.47
C CYS A 125 -11.04 -5.29 -9.48
N LEU A 126 -11.31 -4.05 -9.90
CA LEU A 126 -11.23 -2.88 -9.00
C LEU A 126 -12.22 -2.95 -7.85
N VAL A 127 -13.46 -3.40 -8.11
CA VAL A 127 -14.47 -3.60 -7.07
C VAL A 127 -14.06 -4.70 -6.10
N GLN A 128 -13.57 -5.85 -6.58
CA GLN A 128 -13.05 -6.92 -5.73
C GLN A 128 -11.89 -6.41 -4.86
N LEU A 129 -10.95 -5.68 -5.45
CA LEU A 129 -9.79 -5.13 -4.74
C LEU A 129 -10.21 -4.16 -3.63
N ALA A 130 -11.23 -3.33 -3.86
CA ALA A 130 -11.76 -2.42 -2.85
C ALA A 130 -12.42 -3.12 -1.65
N HIS A 131 -12.78 -4.41 -1.77
CA HIS A 131 -13.39 -5.20 -0.68
C HIS A 131 -12.40 -6.12 0.02
N ASP A 132 -11.16 -6.20 -0.46
CA ASP A 132 -10.13 -7.07 0.08
C ASP A 132 -8.91 -6.23 0.49
N PRO A 133 -8.84 -5.79 1.76
CA PRO A 133 -7.73 -4.97 2.23
C PRO A 133 -6.39 -5.70 2.17
N LEU A 134 -6.39 -7.04 2.30
CA LEU A 134 -5.16 -7.83 2.23
C LEU A 134 -4.62 -7.83 0.80
N ARG A 135 -5.48 -7.97 -0.21
CA ARG A 135 -5.10 -7.85 -1.62
C ARG A 135 -4.76 -6.42 -2.01
N LEU A 136 -5.47 -5.43 -1.49
CA LEU A 136 -5.22 -4.01 -1.78
C LEU A 136 -3.85 -3.56 -1.25
N LEU A 137 -3.58 -3.87 0.02
CA LEU A 137 -2.35 -3.51 0.72
C LEU A 137 -1.22 -4.54 0.56
N ALA A 138 -1.43 -5.57 -0.28
CA ALA A 138 -0.44 -6.62 -0.47
C ALA A 138 0.91 -6.01 -0.88
N VAL A 139 1.91 -6.36 -0.11
CA VAL A 139 3.33 -6.14 -0.36
C VAL A 139 4.04 -7.42 0.10
N GLU A 140 5.31 -7.59 -0.25
CA GLU A 140 6.11 -8.69 0.28
C GLU A 140 6.02 -8.74 1.81
N ALA A 141 5.87 -9.95 2.37
CA ALA A 141 5.73 -10.13 3.81
C ALA A 141 6.89 -9.53 4.61
N ALA A 142 8.11 -9.58 4.06
CA ALA A 142 9.29 -8.97 4.64
C ALA A 142 9.19 -7.44 4.72
N VAL A 143 8.61 -6.78 3.70
CA VAL A 143 8.34 -5.34 3.73
C VAL A 143 7.32 -5.01 4.81
N ALA A 144 6.18 -5.71 4.82
CA ALA A 144 5.11 -5.46 5.79
C ALA A 144 5.58 -5.67 7.24
N ALA A 145 6.47 -6.63 7.48
CA ALA A 145 7.01 -6.92 8.81
C ALA A 145 7.98 -5.84 9.32
N ARG A 146 8.78 -5.22 8.43
CA ARG A 146 9.78 -4.21 8.82
C ARG A 146 9.26 -2.78 8.74
N PHE A 147 8.35 -2.54 7.80
CA PHE A 147 7.72 -1.26 7.50
C PHE A 147 6.21 -1.47 7.55
N PRO A 148 5.56 -1.42 8.71
CA PRO A 148 4.12 -1.68 8.77
C PRO A 148 3.32 -0.46 8.30
N ALA A 149 3.90 0.75 8.26
CA ALA A 149 3.20 1.95 7.80
C ALA A 149 3.20 2.05 6.27
N THR A 150 2.15 2.64 5.70
CA THR A 150 2.10 3.00 4.27
C THR A 150 1.42 4.35 4.05
N LEU A 151 1.65 4.98 2.90
CA LEU A 151 1.07 6.26 2.54
C LEU A 151 0.84 6.43 1.04
N HIS A 152 0.03 7.43 0.68
CA HIS A 152 -0.14 7.99 -0.65
C HIS A 152 0.08 9.51 -0.60
N ILE A 153 0.61 10.07 -1.68
CA ILE A 153 0.84 11.51 -1.83
C ILE A 153 0.55 11.94 -3.25
N ASP A 154 -0.29 12.96 -3.37
CA ASP A 154 -0.73 13.49 -4.66
C ASP A 154 -0.91 15.01 -4.58
N LEU A 155 -0.53 15.71 -5.64
CA LEU A 155 -0.70 17.15 -5.77
C LEU A 155 -1.21 17.46 -7.17
N LEU A 156 -2.17 18.39 -7.28
CA LEU A 156 -2.59 18.92 -8.58
C LEU A 156 -1.41 19.60 -9.30
N GLU A 157 -1.40 19.56 -10.62
CA GLU A 157 -0.30 20.04 -11.48
C GLU A 157 0.22 21.43 -11.09
N GLY A 158 -0.67 22.39 -10.84
CA GLY A 158 -0.31 23.77 -10.45
C GLY A 158 0.40 23.91 -9.09
N TRP A 159 0.45 22.85 -8.29
CA TRP A 159 1.05 22.81 -6.95
C TRP A 159 2.31 21.93 -6.87
N GLN A 160 2.64 21.24 -7.96
CA GLN A 160 3.86 20.45 -8.10
C GLN A 160 5.09 21.35 -8.30
N GLY A 161 6.29 20.83 -8.04
CA GLY A 161 7.56 21.54 -8.24
C GLY A 161 7.83 22.73 -7.30
N LYS A 162 6.95 23.00 -6.33
CA LYS A 162 7.01 24.16 -5.42
C LYS A 162 7.49 23.81 -4.00
N GLY A 163 8.02 22.59 -3.81
CA GLY A 163 8.47 22.08 -2.51
C GLY A 163 7.37 21.59 -1.56
N TRP A 164 6.09 21.70 -1.95
CA TRP A 164 4.97 21.24 -1.11
C TRP A 164 4.93 19.73 -0.90
N GLY A 165 5.31 18.94 -1.92
CA GLY A 165 5.35 17.48 -1.80
C GLY A 165 6.26 17.00 -0.65
N GLY A 166 7.47 17.56 -0.54
CA GLY A 166 8.37 17.23 0.55
C GLY A 166 7.83 17.65 1.92
N LYS A 167 7.23 18.85 2.01
CA LYS A 167 6.62 19.33 3.27
C LYS A 167 5.43 18.46 3.72
N LEU A 168 4.59 18.02 2.79
CA LEU A 168 3.48 17.10 3.06
C LEU A 168 3.99 15.74 3.53
N LEU A 169 4.97 15.18 2.81
CA LEU A 169 5.53 13.88 3.11
C LEU A 169 6.19 13.86 4.50
N GLU A 170 7.06 14.83 4.82
CA GLU A 170 7.72 14.89 6.13
C GLU A 170 6.73 14.99 7.29
N ARG A 171 5.67 15.81 7.13
CA ARG A 171 4.64 15.94 8.17
C ARG A 171 3.89 14.61 8.37
N THR A 172 3.61 13.91 7.29
CA THR A 172 2.88 12.63 7.32
C THR A 172 3.74 11.53 7.89
N VAL A 173 4.99 11.39 7.44
CA VAL A 173 5.96 10.42 7.97
C VAL A 173 6.16 10.61 9.48
N ARG A 174 6.25 11.86 9.94
CA ARG A 174 6.33 12.13 11.38
C ARG A 174 5.07 11.65 12.13
N ALA A 175 3.88 11.99 11.63
CA ALA A 175 2.63 11.56 12.27
C ALA A 175 2.49 10.02 12.29
N LEU A 176 2.88 9.34 11.21
CA LEU A 176 2.91 7.89 11.16
C LEU A 176 3.85 7.30 12.22
N GLY A 177 5.06 7.86 12.37
CA GLY A 177 6.00 7.43 13.40
C GLY A 177 5.55 7.72 14.82
N ASP A 178 4.85 8.83 15.05
CA ASP A 178 4.29 9.19 16.37
C ASP A 178 3.15 8.23 16.78
N GLU A 179 2.39 7.68 15.82
CA GLU A 179 1.28 6.74 16.06
C GLU A 179 1.65 5.25 15.98
N GLN A 180 2.77 4.91 15.33
CA GLN A 180 3.22 3.53 15.19
C GLN A 180 3.55 2.92 16.56
N LYS A 181 3.07 1.69 16.78
CA LYS A 181 3.39 0.95 18.01
C LYS A 181 4.88 0.63 18.02
N LYS A 182 5.51 0.73 19.19
CA LYS A 182 6.96 0.57 19.35
C LYS A 182 7.50 -0.81 18.95
N ASP A 183 6.63 -1.81 18.84
CA ASP A 183 6.92 -3.19 18.50
C ASP A 183 6.51 -3.58 17.07
N ALA A 184 5.87 -2.69 16.31
CA ALA A 184 5.31 -3.01 14.98
C ALA A 184 6.34 -3.00 13.83
N GLY A 185 7.60 -2.68 14.10
CA GLY A 185 8.56 -2.24 13.08
C GLY A 185 8.73 -0.73 13.14
N GLY A 186 9.66 -0.20 12.35
CA GLY A 186 10.22 1.14 12.58
C GLY A 186 10.06 2.11 11.42
N GLY A 187 9.25 1.81 10.41
CA GLY A 187 9.20 2.65 9.22
C GLY A 187 7.95 2.52 8.34
N VAL A 188 8.07 3.10 7.15
CA VAL A 188 7.01 3.27 6.16
C VAL A 188 7.45 2.78 4.79
N TRP A 189 6.54 2.16 4.04
CA TRP A 189 6.73 1.82 2.63
C TRP A 189 5.76 2.61 1.75
N ILE A 190 6.08 2.69 0.46
CA ILE A 190 5.22 3.23 -0.57
C ILE A 190 5.38 2.41 -1.85
N GLY A 191 4.24 2.09 -2.49
CA GLY A 191 4.21 1.51 -3.82
C GLY A 191 4.20 2.60 -4.89
N VAL A 192 5.11 2.52 -5.85
CA VAL A 192 5.17 3.39 -7.02
C VAL A 192 4.83 2.55 -8.26
N ALA A 193 3.86 3.03 -9.05
CA ALA A 193 3.50 2.38 -10.31
C ALA A 193 4.71 2.29 -11.24
N ALA A 194 4.86 1.17 -11.95
CA ALA A 194 6.00 0.89 -12.84
C ALA A 194 6.23 2.01 -13.87
N ASP A 195 5.14 2.57 -14.40
CA ASP A 195 5.12 3.63 -15.40
C ASP A 195 5.39 5.04 -14.81
N ASN A 196 5.61 5.14 -13.49
CA ASN A 196 5.92 6.37 -12.79
C ASN A 196 7.32 6.40 -12.15
N ALA A 197 8.28 5.66 -12.70
CA ALA A 197 9.67 5.62 -12.18
C ALA A 197 10.34 7.01 -12.06
N LYS A 198 9.86 8.03 -12.80
CA LYS A 198 10.32 9.42 -12.69
C LYS A 198 10.18 10.04 -11.29
N VAL A 199 9.33 9.49 -10.42
CA VAL A 199 9.14 9.98 -9.05
C VAL A 199 10.16 9.41 -8.06
N VAL A 200 10.90 8.36 -8.43
CA VAL A 200 11.89 7.71 -7.54
C VAL A 200 12.92 8.72 -6.98
N PRO A 201 13.53 9.61 -7.78
CA PRO A 201 14.46 10.61 -7.26
C PRO A 201 13.84 11.65 -6.30
N PHE A 202 12.52 11.81 -6.32
CA PHE A 202 11.83 12.61 -5.30
C PHE A 202 11.83 11.85 -3.96
N TYR A 203 11.46 10.58 -3.94
CA TYR A 203 11.45 9.77 -2.72
C TYR A 203 12.86 9.53 -2.15
N GLU A 204 13.87 9.32 -2.99
CA GLU A 204 15.28 9.20 -2.55
C GLU A 204 15.76 10.43 -1.78
N ARG A 205 15.46 11.63 -2.30
CA ARG A 205 15.79 12.90 -1.61
C ARG A 205 15.05 13.05 -0.28
N MET A 206 13.92 12.36 -0.12
CA MET A 206 13.12 12.34 1.11
C MET A 206 13.50 11.16 2.02
N GLY A 207 14.64 10.50 1.78
CA GLY A 207 15.18 9.45 2.63
C GLY A 207 14.54 8.07 2.45
N PHE A 208 13.74 7.87 1.39
CA PHE A 208 13.34 6.53 0.98
C PHE A 208 14.45 5.89 0.16
N ARG A 209 14.48 4.56 0.16
CA ARG A 209 15.35 3.75 -0.69
C ARG A 209 14.53 2.65 -1.35
N LEU A 210 15.03 2.09 -2.45
CA LEU A 210 14.46 0.88 -3.01
C LEU A 210 14.48 -0.24 -1.96
N TRP A 211 13.42 -1.05 -1.96
CA TRP A 211 13.44 -2.34 -1.29
C TRP A 211 14.13 -3.34 -2.21
N GLU A 212 15.23 -3.88 -1.73
CA GLU A 212 15.91 -5.04 -2.29
C GLU A 212 15.77 -6.13 -1.22
N GLU A 213 15.24 -7.28 -1.59
CA GLU A 213 15.19 -8.43 -0.69
C GLU A 213 16.64 -8.72 -0.25
N GLU A 214 16.90 -8.67 1.05
CA GLU A 214 18.20 -9.13 1.56
C GLU A 214 18.25 -10.63 1.23
N ASP A 215 19.14 -11.04 0.32
CA ASP A 215 19.44 -12.46 0.05
C ASP A 215 19.89 -13.10 1.37
N ASP A 216 18.96 -13.68 2.12
CA ASP A 216 19.22 -14.25 3.42
C ASP A 216 19.84 -15.66 3.25
N GLU A 217 21.07 -15.70 2.73
CA GLU A 217 21.91 -16.91 2.70
C GLU A 217 22.39 -17.33 4.11
N SER A 218 21.97 -16.66 5.18
CA SER A 218 22.52 -16.87 6.53
C SER A 218 21.79 -17.94 7.38
N HIS A 219 20.68 -18.52 6.91
CA HIS A 219 19.89 -19.50 7.67
C HIS A 219 20.05 -20.96 7.25
N GLN A 220 20.93 -21.29 6.29
CA GLN A 220 21.32 -22.69 6.03
C GLN A 220 22.49 -23.11 6.93
N GLN A 221 22.26 -23.22 8.24
CA GLN A 221 23.08 -24.13 9.04
C GLN A 221 22.50 -25.55 8.94
N PRO A 222 23.24 -26.54 8.45
CA PRO A 222 22.76 -27.92 8.43
C PRO A 222 22.68 -28.40 9.89
N HIS A 223 21.46 -28.63 10.37
CA HIS A 223 21.26 -29.40 11.59
C HIS A 223 21.88 -30.79 11.38
N GLN A 224 23.06 -31.02 11.97
CA GLN A 224 23.55 -32.37 12.24
C GLN A 224 22.52 -33.03 13.16
N GLN A 225 21.82 -34.04 12.64
CA GLN A 225 21.00 -34.93 13.44
C GLN A 225 21.94 -35.80 14.29
N ASP A 226 21.93 -35.58 15.59
CA ASP A 226 22.39 -36.56 16.56
C ASP A 226 21.48 -37.79 16.49
N GLU A 227 22.04 -38.90 16.04
CA GLU A 227 21.47 -40.24 16.15
C GLU A 227 21.31 -40.61 17.63
N GLN A 228 20.11 -41.04 18.02
CA GLN A 228 19.94 -41.99 19.13
C GLN A 228 18.60 -42.75 19.01
N ASP A 229 18.74 -43.95 18.47
CA ASP A 229 18.27 -45.23 19.01
C ASP A 229 16.77 -45.41 19.33
N TYR A 230 16.06 -46.19 18.50
CA TYR A 230 15.08 -47.18 18.96
C TYR A 230 14.96 -48.33 17.95
N ASP A 231 15.22 -49.55 18.44
CA ASP A 231 15.33 -50.81 17.72
C ASP A 231 13.99 -51.59 17.66
N LYS A 232 13.82 -52.33 16.54
CA LYS A 232 12.94 -53.49 16.23
C LYS A 232 11.43 -53.45 16.52
N ASP A 233 10.63 -53.61 15.45
CA ASP A 233 10.18 -54.96 15.07
C ASP A 233 9.60 -55.03 13.63
N LYS A 234 9.78 -56.20 13.02
CA LYS A 234 9.53 -56.54 11.61
C LYS A 234 8.08 -56.94 11.36
N ASP A 235 7.49 -56.48 10.25
CA ASP A 235 7.02 -57.35 9.16
C ASP A 235 6.42 -56.56 7.99
N LYS A 236 6.82 -56.94 6.77
CA LYS A 236 6.35 -56.42 5.47
C LYS A 236 5.63 -57.58 4.75
N PRO A 237 4.66 -57.31 3.85
CA PRO A 237 5.07 -57.27 2.44
C PRO A 237 4.40 -56.21 1.55
N GLN A 238 5.26 -55.76 0.61
CA GLN A 238 5.10 -55.20 -0.74
C GLN A 238 3.70 -54.97 -1.35
N GLY A 239 3.55 -53.77 -1.93
CA GLY A 239 2.60 -53.43 -3.01
C GLY A 239 2.81 -51.97 -3.43
N GLU A 240 3.58 -51.73 -4.49
CA GLU A 240 3.14 -51.08 -5.75
C GLU A 240 3.53 -49.60 -5.85
N LYS A 241 4.26 -49.29 -6.93
CA LYS A 241 4.71 -47.97 -7.33
C LYS A 241 3.55 -47.27 -8.06
N SER A 242 3.19 -46.07 -7.64
CA SER A 242 2.48 -45.12 -8.51
C SER A 242 3.17 -43.77 -8.44
N GLU A 243 3.79 -43.41 -9.57
CA GLU A 243 4.23 -42.05 -9.88
C GLU A 243 2.98 -41.18 -10.06
N THR A 244 2.85 -40.11 -9.27
CA THR A 244 1.99 -38.98 -9.58
C THR A 244 2.67 -37.70 -9.12
N GLU A 245 2.84 -36.82 -10.10
CA GLU A 245 3.49 -35.51 -10.06
C GLU A 245 2.82 -34.55 -9.05
N PRO A 246 3.56 -33.60 -8.45
CA PRO A 246 2.96 -32.53 -7.66
C PRO A 246 2.46 -31.43 -8.63
N GLY A 247 1.15 -31.46 -8.91
CA GLY A 247 0.47 -30.42 -9.67
C GLY A 247 -0.04 -29.28 -8.79
N ALA A 248 0.09 -28.07 -9.35
CA ALA A 248 -0.51 -26.81 -8.92
C ALA A 248 0.15 -26.07 -7.75
N GLU A 249 1.33 -25.52 -8.05
CA GLU A 249 1.71 -24.19 -7.56
C GLU A 249 0.54 -23.22 -7.80
N GLY A 250 -0.09 -22.76 -6.73
CA GLY A 250 -0.99 -21.62 -6.73
C GLY A 250 -0.16 -20.36 -7.01
N GLY A 251 0.15 -20.14 -8.30
CA GLY A 251 0.91 -19.00 -8.78
C GLY A 251 0.25 -17.70 -8.36
N ASN A 252 0.87 -17.03 -7.39
CA ASN A 252 0.59 -15.66 -7.04
C ASN A 252 0.73 -14.83 -8.32
N ALA A 253 -0.40 -14.34 -8.85
CA ALA A 253 -0.45 -13.53 -10.05
C ALA A 253 0.45 -12.31 -9.84
N LYS A 254 1.64 -12.35 -10.45
CA LYS A 254 2.65 -11.28 -10.37
C LYS A 254 1.99 -9.98 -10.78
N ARG A 255 1.78 -9.06 -9.82
CA ARG A 255 1.42 -7.67 -10.09
C ARG A 255 2.41 -7.13 -11.14
N GLY A 256 1.91 -6.41 -12.14
CA GLY A 256 2.76 -5.58 -13.00
C GLY A 256 3.68 -4.75 -12.10
N GLY A 257 4.99 -4.90 -12.28
CA GLY A 257 6.02 -4.62 -11.27
C GLY A 257 5.89 -3.25 -10.62
N SER A 258 5.35 -3.19 -9.41
CA SER A 258 5.35 -1.96 -8.61
C SER A 258 6.71 -1.80 -7.96
N ILE A 259 7.30 -0.61 -8.05
CA ILE A 259 8.53 -0.28 -7.34
C ILE A 259 8.15 -0.05 -5.87
N VAL A 260 8.73 -0.83 -4.96
CA VAL A 260 8.54 -0.66 -3.52
C VAL A 260 9.69 0.18 -2.98
N MET A 261 9.37 1.29 -2.32
CA MET A 261 10.34 2.12 -1.63
C MET A 261 10.03 2.16 -0.14
N VAL A 262 11.06 2.15 0.70
CA VAL A 262 10.93 2.10 2.16
C VAL A 262 11.77 3.18 2.83
N ARG A 263 11.33 3.63 4.00
CA ARG A 263 12.03 4.60 4.87
C ARG A 263 11.84 4.20 6.33
N GLU A 264 12.93 4.10 7.07
CA GLU A 264 12.88 3.99 8.54
C GLU A 264 12.48 5.35 9.13
N PHE A 265 11.67 5.33 10.20
CA PHE A 265 11.47 6.49 11.05
C PHE A 265 12.76 6.77 11.81
N LEU A 266 13.06 8.06 12.00
CA LEU A 266 14.22 8.45 12.80
C LEU A 266 13.99 7.98 14.23
N GLY A 267 14.65 6.88 14.62
CA GLY A 267 14.57 6.36 15.97
C GLY A 267 14.99 7.40 17.00
N GLY A 268 14.41 7.34 18.19
CA GLY A 268 14.83 8.08 19.38
C GLY A 268 16.22 7.68 19.91
N ALA A 269 17.19 7.47 19.02
CA ALA A 269 18.61 7.43 19.32
C ALA A 269 19.21 8.76 18.87
N ALA A 270 19.52 9.61 19.86
CA ALA A 270 20.20 10.90 19.77
C ALA A 270 20.86 11.20 18.41
N LEU A 271 20.25 12.10 17.64
CA LEU A 271 21.02 13.04 16.83
C LEU A 271 22.02 13.71 17.78
N ARG A 272 23.30 13.31 17.72
CA ARG A 272 24.36 14.15 18.29
C ARG A 272 24.22 15.51 17.61
N PRO A 273 24.13 16.63 18.34
CA PRO A 273 24.12 17.93 17.70
C PRO A 273 25.45 18.06 16.94
N GLY A 274 25.37 17.95 15.62
CA GLY A 274 26.42 18.40 14.73
C GLY A 274 26.59 19.89 15.00
N LYS A 275 27.81 20.27 15.40
CA LYS A 275 28.20 21.67 15.54
C LYS A 275 27.76 22.42 14.28
N LEU A 276 26.78 23.30 14.40
CA LEU A 276 26.73 24.46 13.51
C LEU A 276 27.99 25.25 13.85
N GLY A 277 28.95 25.23 12.93
CA GLY A 277 30.00 26.22 12.92
C GLY A 277 29.36 27.56 12.65
N ASP A 278 29.55 28.48 13.57
CA ASP A 278 29.46 29.90 13.30
C ASP A 278 30.47 30.21 12.18
N GLU A 279 30.00 30.74 11.07
CA GLU A 279 30.81 31.58 10.19
C GLU A 279 30.10 32.92 10.04
N GLU A 280 30.85 33.95 10.44
CA GLU A 280 30.55 35.39 10.38
C GLU A 280 30.28 35.92 8.97
#